data_AF-A0A960LLD2-F1
#
_entry.id   AF-A0A960LLD2-F1
#
_cell.length_a   1.000
_cell.length_b   1.000
_cell.length_c   1.000
_cell.angle_alpha   90.00
_cell.angle_beta   90.00
_cell.angle_gamma   90.00
#
_symmetry.space_group_name_H-M   'P 1'
#
loop_
_entity.id
_entity.type
_entity.pdbx_description
1 polymer ?
#
loop_
_entity_poly.entity_id
_entity_poly.type
_entity_poly.pdbx_seq_one_letter_code
_entity_poly.pdbx_strand_id
1 'polypeptide(L)'
;MSSYLAQRPPLEIVTRCHLFLEQYALTIDGAGGMTLNGSGGRGAGSNHGVSLSSTAITSTGDLSITTTATGKSNIGVYIAKESALSAATMSIIGTGGRGSGRSNGIGITKSSLTTASGDLPLTGTARSNTGGVKNIGVSLFSSVSLISAGAIDITGTGGGGSKFNYGVYMHRDITAAGANVTGTAGSGTGSKAKAGDFFA
;
A
#
# COMPACT_ATOMS: atom_id res chain seq x y z
N MET A 1 28.00 31.88 -16.12
CA MET A 1 27.57 30.87 -15.13
C MET A 1 26.20 30.37 -15.54
N SER A 2 26.10 29.16 -16.09
CA SER A 2 24.82 28.51 -16.37
C SER A 2 24.92 27.10 -15.81
N SER A 3 24.48 26.93 -14.57
CA SER A 3 24.41 25.63 -13.90
C SER A 3 23.28 24.84 -14.52
N TYR A 4 23.61 23.89 -15.39
CA TYR A 4 22.70 22.87 -15.88
C TYR A 4 22.50 21.85 -14.74
N LEU A 5 21.62 22.18 -13.80
CA LEU A 5 21.02 21.20 -12.89
C LEU A 5 20.12 20.32 -13.75
N ALA A 6 20.72 19.32 -14.40
CA ALA A 6 19.97 18.23 -14.98
C ALA A 6 19.19 17.58 -13.84
N GLN A 7 17.88 17.83 -13.79
CA GLN A 7 16.94 17.00 -13.05
C GLN A 7 17.24 15.56 -13.46
N ARG A 8 17.86 14.79 -12.57
CA ARG A 8 18.04 13.37 -12.79
C ARG A 8 16.62 12.80 -12.94
N PRO A 9 16.33 12.05 -14.03
CA PRO A 9 15.01 11.49 -14.20
C PRO A 9 14.67 10.59 -12.99
N PRO A 10 13.39 10.48 -12.62
CA PRO A 10 12.94 9.56 -11.58
C PRO A 10 13.50 8.14 -11.82
N LEU A 11 13.91 7.45 -10.76
CA LEU A 11 14.25 6.03 -10.88
C LEU A 11 12.94 5.26 -11.03
N GLU A 12 12.70 4.73 -12.22
CA GLU A 12 11.57 3.85 -12.49
C GLU A 12 12.04 2.39 -12.44
N ILE A 13 11.61 1.65 -11.42
CA ILE A 13 11.77 0.19 -11.40
C ILE A 13 10.46 -0.41 -11.91
N VAL A 14 10.46 -0.73 -13.21
CA VAL A 14 9.32 -1.39 -13.88
C VAL A 14 9.65 -2.85 -14.14
N THR A 15 8.92 -3.75 -13.51
CA THR A 15 8.98 -5.17 -13.85
C THR A 15 7.67 -5.61 -14.52
N ARG A 16 7.76 -6.36 -15.62
CA ARG A 16 6.60 -6.99 -16.28
C ARG A 16 6.01 -8.18 -15.48
N CYS A 17 6.59 -8.46 -14.30
CA CYS A 17 6.24 -9.50 -13.33
C CYS A 17 6.34 -8.92 -11.90
N HIS A 18 5.97 -9.70 -10.87
CA HIS A 18 6.02 -9.32 -9.44
C HIS A 18 7.33 -8.60 -9.07
N LEU A 19 7.24 -7.40 -8.47
CA LEU A 19 8.39 -6.71 -7.88
C LEU A 19 8.52 -7.13 -6.41
N PHE A 20 9.57 -7.90 -6.11
CA PHE A 20 9.84 -8.39 -4.77
C PHE A 20 11.20 -7.86 -4.29
N LEU A 21 11.18 -7.07 -3.21
CA LEU A 21 12.37 -6.64 -2.49
C LEU A 21 12.33 -7.30 -1.11
N GLU A 22 13.34 -8.11 -0.80
CA GLU A 22 13.53 -8.72 0.51
C GLU A 22 14.95 -8.45 1.02
N GLN A 23 15.07 -7.88 2.22
CA GLN A 23 16.38 -7.54 2.83
C GLN A 23 17.22 -6.56 2.00
N TYR A 24 16.58 -5.62 1.31
CA TYR A 24 17.27 -4.56 0.55
C TYR A 24 17.24 -3.22 1.29
N ALA A 25 18.32 -2.46 1.15
CA ALA A 25 18.35 -1.03 1.43
C ALA A 25 18.54 -0.29 0.11
N LEU A 26 17.56 0.53 -0.28
CA LEU A 26 17.60 1.33 -1.50
C LEU A 26 17.56 2.82 -1.13
N THR A 27 18.63 3.53 -1.47
CA THR A 27 18.74 4.98 -1.26
C THR A 27 18.73 5.69 -2.61
N ILE A 28 17.87 6.71 -2.76
CA ILE A 28 17.89 7.65 -3.89
C ILE A 28 18.17 9.06 -3.36
N ASP A 29 19.40 9.52 -3.58
CA ASP A 29 19.90 10.82 -3.13
C ASP A 29 19.69 11.95 -4.17
N GLY A 30 18.61 11.90 -4.94
CA GLY A 30 18.27 12.91 -5.93
C GLY A 30 16.82 13.35 -5.82
N ALA A 31 16.54 14.61 -6.18
CA ALA A 31 15.17 15.14 -6.21
C ALA A 31 14.24 14.41 -7.21
N GLY A 32 14.81 13.60 -8.11
CA GLY A 32 14.03 12.68 -8.94
C GLY A 32 13.43 11.58 -8.07
N GLY A 33 12.09 11.53 -8.00
CA GLY A 33 11.38 10.55 -7.19
C GLY A 33 11.66 9.09 -7.58
N MET A 34 11.18 8.17 -6.74
CA MET A 34 11.16 6.74 -7.00
C MET A 34 9.77 6.31 -7.45
N THR A 35 9.68 5.50 -8.50
CA THR A 35 8.44 4.80 -8.84
C THR A 35 8.65 3.30 -8.80
N LEU A 36 7.84 2.60 -8.00
CA LEU A 36 7.81 1.13 -7.91
C LEU A 36 6.52 0.62 -8.55
N ASN A 37 6.66 -0.01 -9.72
CA ASN A 37 5.57 -0.61 -10.45
C ASN A 37 5.74 -2.12 -10.49
N GLY A 38 4.72 -2.86 -10.04
CA GLY A 38 4.73 -4.31 -10.05
C GLY A 38 3.33 -4.89 -10.26
N SER A 39 3.25 -5.97 -11.03
CA SER A 39 2.02 -6.75 -11.25
C SER A 39 2.18 -8.15 -10.69
N GLY A 40 1.28 -8.55 -9.78
CA GLY A 40 1.32 -9.89 -9.20
C GLY A 40 1.06 -10.96 -10.26
N GLY A 41 1.74 -12.10 -10.13
CA GLY A 41 1.63 -13.21 -11.08
C GLY A 41 0.24 -13.85 -11.13
N ARG A 42 -0.03 -14.59 -12.20
CA ARG A 42 -1.33 -15.27 -12.47
C ARG A 42 -1.54 -16.58 -11.68
N GLY A 43 -0.61 -16.94 -10.80
CA GLY A 43 -0.60 -18.19 -10.07
C GLY A 43 -1.77 -18.36 -9.09
N ALA A 44 -2.03 -19.59 -8.68
CA ALA A 44 -3.10 -19.93 -7.75
C ALA A 44 -2.78 -19.62 -6.26
N GLY A 45 -1.53 -19.25 -5.95
CA GLY A 45 -1.07 -18.90 -4.61
C GLY A 45 -1.18 -17.41 -4.25
N SER A 46 -0.55 -17.00 -3.15
CA SER A 46 -0.42 -15.59 -2.77
C SER A 46 0.43 -14.84 -3.81
N ASN A 47 -0.13 -13.81 -4.42
CA ASN A 47 0.59 -12.96 -5.36
C ASN A 47 0.48 -11.50 -4.90
N HIS A 48 1.59 -10.79 -4.85
CA HIS A 48 1.62 -9.35 -4.57
C HIS A 48 1.99 -8.59 -5.84
N GLY A 49 1.47 -7.37 -6.02
CA GLY A 49 1.92 -6.47 -7.09
C GLY A 49 3.35 -6.01 -6.82
N VAL A 50 3.51 -5.29 -5.71
CA VAL A 50 4.78 -4.94 -5.09
C VAL A 50 4.79 -5.55 -3.69
N SER A 51 5.90 -6.19 -3.34
CA SER A 51 6.11 -6.74 -2.01
C SER A 51 7.46 -6.29 -1.47
N LEU A 52 7.41 -5.48 -0.40
CA LEU A 52 8.54 -4.99 0.36
C LEU A 52 8.56 -5.74 1.70
N SER A 53 9.62 -6.49 1.95
CA SER A 53 9.74 -7.32 3.14
C SER A 53 11.11 -7.08 3.76
N SER A 54 11.17 -6.61 5.01
CA SER A 54 12.44 -6.23 5.65
C SER A 54 13.27 -5.30 4.77
N THR A 55 12.62 -4.31 4.15
CA THR A 55 13.22 -3.41 3.17
C THR A 55 13.27 -1.99 3.71
N ALA A 56 14.40 -1.33 3.54
CA ALA A 56 14.54 0.10 3.81
C ALA A 56 14.58 0.87 2.48
N ILE A 57 13.71 1.87 2.33
CA ILE A 57 13.72 2.79 1.19
C ILE A 57 13.85 4.21 1.73
N THR A 58 14.87 4.93 1.27
CA THR A 58 15.07 6.34 1.58
C THR A 58 15.17 7.13 0.28
N SER A 59 14.32 8.13 0.11
CA SER A 59 14.37 9.06 -1.02
C SER A 59 14.32 10.50 -0.52
N THR A 60 15.12 11.37 -1.12
CA THR A 60 14.98 12.83 -0.92
C THR A 60 13.91 13.45 -1.82
N GLY A 61 13.41 12.69 -2.80
CA GLY A 61 12.26 13.03 -3.64
C GLY A 61 11.01 12.24 -3.25
N ASP A 62 10.02 12.24 -4.14
CA ASP A 62 8.74 11.56 -3.93
C ASP A 62 8.87 10.04 -4.09
N LEU A 63 8.08 9.27 -3.35
CA LEU A 63 7.93 7.82 -3.55
C LEU A 63 6.52 7.48 -4.04
N SER A 64 6.41 6.94 -5.25
CA SER A 64 5.16 6.41 -5.79
C SER A 64 5.22 4.89 -5.88
N ILE A 65 4.24 4.22 -5.28
CA ILE A 65 4.05 2.77 -5.41
C ILE A 65 2.66 2.55 -5.97
N THR A 66 2.58 2.15 -7.24
CA THR A 66 1.30 1.89 -7.90
C THR A 66 1.26 0.47 -8.43
N THR A 67 0.26 -0.30 -7.99
CA THR A 67 0.20 -1.71 -8.37
C THR A 67 -1.21 -2.20 -8.65
N THR A 68 -1.26 -3.16 -9.56
CA THR A 68 -2.44 -3.99 -9.78
C THR A 68 -2.00 -5.44 -9.75
N ALA A 69 -2.44 -6.20 -8.75
CA ALA A 69 -2.20 -7.64 -8.73
C ALA A 69 -3.09 -8.33 -9.79
N THR A 70 -2.48 -9.15 -10.67
CA THR A 70 -3.17 -9.85 -11.77
C THR A 70 -3.04 -11.36 -11.65
N GLY A 71 -4.00 -12.00 -10.99
CA GLY A 71 -4.03 -13.44 -10.70
C GLY A 71 -5.14 -13.74 -9.70
N LYS A 72 -5.12 -14.92 -9.05
CA LYS A 72 -6.05 -15.25 -7.92
C LYS A 72 -5.86 -14.36 -6.67
N SER A 73 -5.19 -13.21 -6.82
CA SER A 73 -4.26 -12.63 -5.87
C SER A 73 -4.85 -12.01 -4.61
N ASN A 74 -4.04 -12.10 -3.57
CA ASN A 74 -4.22 -11.54 -2.25
C ASN A 74 -3.17 -10.43 -2.09
N ILE A 75 -3.56 -9.15 -2.07
CA ILE A 75 -2.74 -7.93 -1.84
C ILE A 75 -2.12 -7.27 -3.09
N GLY A 76 -2.46 -6.01 -3.38
CA GLY A 76 -1.82 -5.18 -4.40
C GLY A 76 -0.43 -4.69 -3.97
N VAL A 77 -0.36 -3.94 -2.88
CA VAL A 77 0.90 -3.50 -2.25
C VAL A 77 1.04 -4.17 -0.89
N TYR A 78 2.13 -4.90 -0.69
CA TYR A 78 2.44 -5.54 0.59
C TYR A 78 3.74 -4.97 1.18
N ILE A 79 3.66 -4.39 2.37
CA ILE A 79 4.81 -3.85 3.11
C ILE A 79 4.85 -4.57 4.46
N ALA A 80 5.95 -5.26 4.74
CA ALA A 80 6.00 -6.18 5.86
C ALA A 80 7.38 -6.32 6.51
N LYS A 81 7.39 -7.01 7.66
CA LYS A 81 8.60 -7.48 8.35
C LYS A 81 9.62 -6.38 8.63
N GLU A 82 9.19 -5.31 9.30
CA GLU A 82 10.03 -4.18 9.73
C GLU A 82 10.56 -3.35 8.56
N SER A 83 9.78 -3.25 7.48
CA SER A 83 10.12 -2.34 6.39
C SER A 83 9.98 -0.88 6.85
N ALA A 84 10.90 -0.04 6.37
CA ALA A 84 10.95 1.38 6.70
C ALA A 84 11.07 2.19 5.40
N LEU A 85 10.05 2.99 5.10
CA LEU A 85 10.01 3.84 3.91
C LEU A 85 10.05 5.31 4.35
N SER A 86 10.96 6.09 3.78
CA SER A 86 11.10 7.53 4.03
C SER A 86 11.25 8.28 2.70
N ALA A 87 10.42 9.30 2.49
CA ALA A 87 10.40 10.10 1.25
C ALA A 87 10.00 11.56 1.54
N ALA A 88 10.15 12.46 0.57
CA ALA A 88 9.61 13.83 0.68
C ALA A 88 8.07 13.80 0.78
N THR A 89 7.44 13.18 -0.22
CA THR A 89 6.03 12.77 -0.23
C THR A 89 5.93 11.29 -0.59
N MET A 90 4.79 10.65 -0.28
CA MET A 90 4.61 9.23 -0.59
C MET A 90 3.18 8.93 -1.01
N SER A 91 3.00 8.36 -2.20
CA SER A 91 1.70 7.90 -2.69
C SER A 91 1.71 6.39 -2.88
N ILE A 92 0.80 5.69 -2.19
CA ILE A 92 0.66 4.25 -2.30
C ILE A 92 -0.74 3.92 -2.82
N ILE A 93 -0.78 3.32 -3.99
CA ILE A 93 -2.01 2.90 -4.66
C ILE A 93 -1.93 1.41 -4.93
N GLY A 94 -2.76 0.63 -4.24
CA GLY A 94 -2.78 -0.82 -4.34
C GLY A 94 -4.13 -1.35 -4.77
N THR A 95 -4.16 -2.12 -5.86
CA THR A 95 -5.35 -2.88 -6.27
C THR A 95 -5.12 -4.37 -6.12
N GLY A 96 -5.97 -5.02 -5.30
CA GLY A 96 -5.96 -6.46 -5.07
C GLY A 96 -6.35 -7.30 -6.29
N GLY A 97 -6.04 -8.59 -6.23
CA GLY A 97 -6.32 -9.54 -7.30
C GLY A 97 -7.77 -10.01 -7.38
N ARG A 98 -8.05 -10.79 -8.43
CA ARG A 98 -9.36 -11.42 -8.70
C ARG A 98 -9.27 -12.87 -8.27
N GLY A 99 -9.88 -13.26 -7.15
CA GLY A 99 -9.80 -14.65 -6.67
C GLY A 99 -10.86 -15.01 -5.64
N SER A 100 -10.92 -16.30 -5.31
CA SER A 100 -11.81 -16.85 -4.26
C SER A 100 -11.24 -16.69 -2.84
N GLY A 101 -10.05 -16.11 -2.70
CA GLY A 101 -9.34 -15.87 -1.43
C GLY A 101 -9.48 -14.45 -0.89
N ARG A 102 -8.60 -14.09 0.07
CA ARG A 102 -8.53 -12.79 0.75
C ARG A 102 -7.83 -11.74 -0.10
N SER A 103 -8.56 -10.83 -0.75
CA SER A 103 -7.94 -9.78 -1.56
C SER A 103 -7.79 -8.46 -0.81
N ASN A 104 -6.57 -7.93 -0.65
CA ASN A 104 -6.38 -6.56 -0.19
C ASN A 104 -5.92 -5.62 -1.31
N GLY A 105 -6.29 -4.34 -1.24
CA GLY A 105 -5.62 -3.32 -2.03
C GLY A 105 -4.21 -3.07 -1.52
N ILE A 106 -4.12 -2.65 -0.26
CA ILE A 106 -2.87 -2.40 0.47
C ILE A 106 -2.87 -3.24 1.75
N GLY A 107 -1.73 -3.87 2.07
CA GLY A 107 -1.47 -4.52 3.34
C GLY A 107 -0.14 -4.06 3.92
N ILE A 108 -0.18 -3.42 5.09
CA ILE A 108 1.02 -2.99 5.83
C ILE A 108 1.05 -3.71 7.17
N THR A 109 2.19 -4.32 7.50
CA THR A 109 2.38 -4.98 8.79
C THR A 109 3.77 -4.81 9.37
N LYS A 110 3.85 -4.47 10.66
CA LYS A 110 5.11 -4.24 11.39
C LYS A 110 6.05 -3.36 10.58
N SER A 111 5.65 -2.15 10.23
CA SER A 111 6.42 -1.31 9.29
C SER A 111 6.17 0.17 9.55
N SER A 112 7.10 1.01 9.10
CA SER A 112 7.01 2.47 9.24
C SER A 112 7.07 3.17 7.89
N LEU A 113 6.17 4.14 7.69
CA LEU A 113 6.14 5.01 6.53
C LEU A 113 6.22 6.45 7.03
N THR A 114 7.22 7.19 6.57
CA THR A 114 7.47 8.57 6.96
C THR A 114 7.56 9.46 5.73
N THR A 115 6.87 10.60 5.77
CA THR A 115 7.00 11.67 4.76
C THR A 115 7.58 12.91 5.42
N ALA A 116 8.61 13.49 4.80
CA ALA A 116 9.38 14.58 5.39
C ALA A 116 8.76 15.96 5.16
N SER A 117 8.01 16.15 4.07
CA SER A 117 7.53 17.49 3.68
C SER A 117 6.13 17.54 3.07
N GLY A 118 5.47 16.41 2.80
CA GLY A 118 4.11 16.40 2.26
C GLY A 118 3.30 15.18 2.69
N ASP A 119 2.21 14.94 1.97
CA ASP A 119 1.15 14.02 2.38
C ASP A 119 1.53 12.54 2.21
N LEU A 120 0.79 11.69 2.93
CA LEU A 120 0.84 10.23 2.86
C LEU A 120 -0.54 9.65 2.49
N PRO A 121 -0.98 9.75 1.22
CA PRO A 121 -2.17 9.05 0.76
C PRO A 121 -1.93 7.54 0.58
N LEU A 122 -2.76 6.75 1.25
CA LEU A 122 -2.88 5.30 1.11
C LEU A 122 -4.24 4.97 0.46
N THR A 123 -4.24 4.62 -0.82
CA THR A 123 -5.47 4.27 -1.56
C THR A 123 -5.48 2.79 -1.93
N GLY A 124 -6.29 2.02 -1.22
CA GLY A 124 -6.40 0.56 -1.41
C GLY A 124 -7.76 0.13 -1.92
N THR A 125 -7.79 -0.68 -2.98
CA THR A 125 -9.03 -1.29 -3.49
C THR A 125 -8.91 -2.80 -3.54
N ALA A 126 -9.79 -3.49 -2.82
CA ALA A 126 -10.06 -4.91 -3.05
C ALA A 126 -11.14 -5.04 -4.14
N ARG A 127 -10.89 -5.85 -5.17
CA ARG A 127 -11.79 -5.94 -6.34
C ARG A 127 -13.17 -6.52 -5.99
N SER A 128 -14.20 -6.05 -6.68
CA SER A 128 -15.61 -6.40 -6.43
C SER A 128 -15.97 -7.85 -6.77
N ASN A 129 -15.23 -8.53 -7.64
CA ASN A 129 -15.51 -9.89 -8.10
C ASN A 129 -14.76 -10.98 -7.31
N THR A 130 -14.40 -10.72 -6.06
CA THR A 130 -13.78 -11.70 -5.16
C THR A 130 -14.86 -12.50 -4.44
N GLY A 131 -14.92 -13.82 -4.61
CA GLY A 131 -15.88 -14.67 -3.89
C GLY A 131 -15.50 -15.00 -2.44
N GLY A 132 -14.28 -14.65 -2.03
CA GLY A 132 -13.70 -15.01 -0.73
C GLY A 132 -14.18 -14.17 0.45
N VAL A 133 -13.53 -14.33 1.60
CA VAL A 133 -13.76 -13.52 2.81
C VAL A 133 -12.60 -12.54 3.04
N LYS A 134 -12.83 -11.49 3.84
CA LYS A 134 -11.81 -10.50 4.24
C LYS A 134 -11.22 -9.71 3.07
N ASN A 135 -12.06 -9.26 2.14
CA ASN A 135 -11.58 -8.43 1.03
C ASN A 135 -11.47 -6.97 1.46
N ILE A 136 -10.25 -6.49 1.73
CA ILE A 136 -10.01 -5.22 2.43
C ILE A 136 -9.36 -4.19 1.51
N GLY A 137 -9.89 -2.97 1.41
CA GLY A 137 -9.21 -1.90 0.66
C GLY A 137 -7.81 -1.63 1.21
N VAL A 138 -7.73 -1.15 2.46
CA VAL A 138 -6.47 -0.92 3.19
C VAL A 138 -6.47 -1.68 4.51
N SER A 139 -5.44 -2.50 4.73
CA SER A 139 -5.25 -3.27 5.97
C SER A 139 -3.95 -2.86 6.66
N LEU A 140 -4.05 -2.27 7.85
CA LEU A 140 -2.91 -1.93 8.71
C LEU A 140 -2.93 -2.84 9.95
N PHE A 141 -1.88 -3.63 10.15
CA PHE A 141 -1.88 -4.71 11.14
C PHE A 141 -0.55 -4.90 11.85
N SER A 142 -0.58 -5.12 13.17
CA SER A 142 0.61 -5.42 13.97
C SER A 142 1.66 -4.31 13.87
N SER A 143 1.48 -3.22 14.59
CA SER A 143 2.50 -2.21 14.88
C SER A 143 2.97 -1.46 13.63
N VAL A 144 2.04 -0.71 13.02
CA VAL A 144 2.33 0.17 11.88
C VAL A 144 2.46 1.60 12.38
N SER A 145 3.49 2.31 11.93
CA SER A 145 3.67 3.74 12.18
C SER A 145 3.59 4.52 10.89
N LEU A 146 2.62 5.43 10.79
CA LEU A 146 2.44 6.36 9.68
C LEU A 146 2.71 7.77 10.22
N ILE A 147 3.76 8.40 9.69
CA ILE A 147 4.18 9.74 10.09
C ILE A 147 4.22 10.62 8.84
N SER A 148 3.55 11.76 8.90
CA SER A 148 3.57 12.73 7.81
C SER A 148 3.70 14.15 8.35
N ALA A 149 4.47 14.97 7.64
CA ALA A 149 4.49 16.41 7.86
C ALA A 149 3.23 17.10 7.30
N GLY A 150 2.51 16.45 6.38
CA GLY A 150 1.22 16.86 5.83
C GLY A 150 0.07 15.98 6.34
N ALA A 151 -0.92 15.75 5.48
CA ALA A 151 -2.07 14.90 5.78
C ALA A 151 -1.73 13.41 5.63
N ILE A 152 -2.34 12.57 6.48
CA ILE A 152 -2.37 11.12 6.30
C ILE A 152 -3.78 10.76 5.85
N ASP A 153 -3.96 10.41 4.58
CA ASP A 153 -5.26 10.05 4.03
C ASP A 153 -5.32 8.55 3.75
N ILE A 154 -6.19 7.83 4.44
CA ILE A 154 -6.35 6.38 4.30
C ILE A 154 -7.70 6.11 3.66
N THR A 155 -7.68 5.81 2.37
CA THR A 155 -8.88 5.52 1.59
C THR A 155 -8.92 4.06 1.17
N GLY A 156 -9.97 3.37 1.56
CA GLY A 156 -10.12 1.94 1.30
C GLY A 156 -11.49 1.56 0.74
N THR A 157 -11.50 0.75 -0.32
CA THR A 157 -12.71 0.12 -0.86
C THR A 157 -12.62 -1.40 -0.73
N GLY A 158 -13.54 -2.00 0.02
CA GLY A 158 -13.63 -3.45 0.20
C GLY A 158 -14.20 -4.18 -1.02
N GLY A 159 -13.92 -5.47 -1.13
CA GLY A 159 -14.38 -6.32 -2.24
C GLY A 159 -15.78 -6.90 -2.03
N GLY A 160 -16.34 -7.55 -3.06
CA GLY A 160 -17.72 -8.09 -3.08
C GLY A 160 -17.91 -9.48 -2.46
N GLY A 161 -16.96 -9.94 -1.65
CA GLY A 161 -16.97 -11.30 -1.10
C GLY A 161 -18.03 -11.59 -0.05
N SER A 162 -18.06 -12.81 0.48
CA SER A 162 -19.18 -13.26 1.32
C SER A 162 -19.20 -12.67 2.73
N LYS A 163 -18.04 -12.40 3.36
CA LYS A 163 -17.96 -11.88 4.75
C LYS A 163 -16.71 -11.04 5.01
N PHE A 164 -16.81 -10.11 5.97
CA PHE A 164 -15.70 -9.31 6.52
C PHE A 164 -14.96 -8.45 5.49
N ASN A 165 -15.65 -7.99 4.45
CA ASN A 165 -15.05 -7.05 3.51
C ASN A 165 -15.10 -5.65 4.14
N TYR A 166 -13.94 -5.02 4.22
CA TYR A 166 -13.78 -3.69 4.84
C TYR A 166 -13.21 -2.72 3.81
N GLY A 167 -13.63 -1.46 3.88
CA GLY A 167 -12.91 -0.40 3.20
C GLY A 167 -11.52 -0.28 3.79
N VAL A 168 -11.47 0.08 5.07
CA VAL A 168 -10.23 0.17 5.85
C VAL A 168 -10.34 -0.73 7.08
N TYR A 169 -9.26 -1.42 7.42
CA TYR A 169 -9.11 -2.22 8.64
C TYR A 169 -7.80 -1.84 9.33
N MET A 170 -7.88 -1.35 10.57
CA MET A 170 -6.74 -0.94 11.39
C MET A 170 -6.76 -1.71 12.71
N HIS A 171 -5.62 -2.28 13.10
CA HIS A 171 -5.47 -2.94 14.39
C HIS A 171 -5.25 -1.92 15.53
N ARG A 172 -5.25 -2.36 16.80
CA ARG A 172 -5.17 -1.46 17.97
C ARG A 172 -3.82 -0.73 18.11
N ASP A 173 -2.77 -1.26 17.51
CA ASP A 173 -1.38 -0.86 17.69
C ASP A 173 -0.86 -0.06 16.50
N ILE A 174 -1.74 0.68 15.82
CA ILE A 174 -1.39 1.54 14.69
C ILE A 174 -1.24 2.98 15.17
N THR A 175 -0.11 3.59 14.86
CA THR A 175 0.15 5.01 15.10
C THR A 175 -0.03 5.76 13.78
N ALA A 176 -1.07 6.59 13.69
CA ALA A 176 -1.35 7.44 12.52
C ALA A 176 -2.07 8.71 13.00
N ALA A 177 -1.37 9.57 13.73
CA ALA A 177 -1.96 10.72 14.40
C ALA A 177 -2.60 11.69 13.38
N GLY A 178 -3.85 12.07 13.61
CA GLY A 178 -4.58 12.99 12.73
C GLY A 178 -4.96 12.42 11.36
N ALA A 179 -4.88 11.11 11.15
CA ALA A 179 -5.21 10.50 9.86
C ALA A 179 -6.70 10.61 9.51
N ASN A 180 -6.99 11.03 8.28
CA ASN A 180 -8.33 10.98 7.70
C ASN A 180 -8.58 9.58 7.15
N VAL A 181 -9.60 8.89 7.67
CA VAL A 181 -9.89 7.50 7.29
C VAL A 181 -11.24 7.38 6.61
N THR A 182 -11.24 7.03 5.33
CA THR A 182 -12.44 6.83 4.53
C THR A 182 -12.52 5.37 4.06
N GLY A 183 -13.51 4.63 4.56
CA GLY A 183 -13.71 3.22 4.26
C GLY A 183 -15.08 2.94 3.63
N THR A 184 -15.10 2.45 2.39
CA THR A 184 -16.32 1.97 1.71
C THR A 184 -16.33 0.44 1.71
N ALA A 185 -17.41 -0.18 2.20
CA ALA A 185 -17.59 -1.63 2.10
C ALA A 185 -17.90 -2.05 0.65
N GLY A 186 -17.50 -3.26 0.26
CA GLY A 186 -17.91 -3.82 -1.03
C GLY A 186 -19.34 -4.39 -1.01
N SER A 187 -19.86 -4.74 -2.18
CA SER A 187 -21.26 -5.14 -2.41
C SER A 187 -21.67 -6.55 -1.94
N GLY A 188 -20.85 -7.23 -1.13
CA GLY A 188 -21.08 -8.61 -0.70
C GLY A 188 -22.02 -8.79 0.49
N THR A 189 -22.58 -10.00 0.65
CA THR A 189 -23.66 -10.35 1.59
C THR A 189 -23.30 -10.31 3.09
N GLY A 190 -22.06 -9.95 3.43
CA GLY A 190 -21.58 -9.79 4.81
C GLY A 190 -20.55 -8.68 4.95
N SER A 191 -20.61 -7.67 4.07
CA SER A 191 -19.72 -6.52 4.08
C SER A 191 -20.01 -5.58 5.24
N LYS A 192 -18.95 -5.02 5.83
CA LYS A 192 -19.07 -4.01 6.88
C LYS A 192 -18.43 -2.73 6.37
N ALA A 193 -19.24 -1.67 6.22
CA ALA A 193 -18.68 -0.34 6.08
C ALA A 193 -18.06 -0.01 7.43
N LYS A 194 -16.75 0.21 7.47
CA LYS A 194 -16.15 0.83 8.64
C LYS A 194 -15.25 1.96 8.17
N ALA A 195 -15.81 3.16 8.27
CA ALA A 195 -15.10 4.40 8.51
C ALA A 195 -15.35 4.74 9.99
N GLY A 196 -14.30 5.00 10.78
CA GLY A 196 -14.42 5.73 12.05
C GLY A 196 -14.39 5.00 13.40
N ASP A 197 -14.31 3.67 13.54
CA ASP A 197 -14.18 3.05 14.88
C ASP A 197 -12.71 2.77 15.24
N PHE A 198 -12.12 3.72 15.96
CA PHE A 198 -10.90 3.52 16.73
C PHE A 198 -11.19 2.61 17.92
N PHE A 199 -10.42 1.52 18.02
CA PHE A 199 -10.34 0.56 19.12
C PHE A 199 -11.53 -0.40 19.31
N ALA A 200 -11.21 -1.70 19.36
CA ALA A 200 -11.87 -2.69 20.20
C ALA A 200 -10.78 -3.47 20.96
#